data_AF-A0A392W3G6-F1
#
_entry.id   AF-A0A392W3G6-F1
#
_cell.length_a   1.000
_cell.length_b   1.000
_cell.length_c   1.000
_cell.angle_alpha   90.00
_cell.angle_beta   90.00
_cell.angle_gamma   90.00
#
_symmetry.space_group_name_H-M   'P 1'
#
loop_
_entity.id
_entity.type
_entity.pdbx_description
1 polymer ?
#
loop_
_entity_poly.entity_id
_entity_poly.type
_entity_poly.pdbx_seq_one_letter_code
_entity_poly.pdbx_strand_id
1 'polypeptide(L)' 'MVATLYEQHYRMDWRLPHFSPPLMAATQDYLAHTPIPSYYQQYPQQTDLTGHFQ' A
#
# COMPACT_ATOMS: atom_id res chain seq x y z
N MET A 1 -12.08 -3.06 -2.08
CA MET A 1 -12.30 -1.59 -2.12
C MET A 1 -11.34 -1.02 -3.18
N VAL A 2 -11.58 0.15 -3.78
CA VAL A 2 -10.73 0.66 -4.91
C VAL A 2 -9.33 1.04 -4.45
N ALA A 3 -9.20 1.66 -3.26
CA ALA A 3 -7.92 2.01 -2.67
C ALA A 3 -7.04 0.78 -2.36
N THR A 4 -7.63 -0.32 -1.89
CA THR A 4 -6.90 -1.58 -1.65
C THR A 4 -6.38 -2.18 -2.95
N LEU A 5 -7.10 -2.02 -4.07
CA LEU A 5 -6.63 -2.50 -5.37
C LEU A 5 -5.46 -1.65 -5.88
N TYR A 6 -5.55 -0.32 -5.75
CA TYR A 6 -4.47 0.60 -6.07
C TYR A 6 -3.21 0.28 -5.26
N GLU A 7 -3.37 0.13 -3.94
CA GLU A 7 -2.29 -0.21 -3.01
C GLU A 7 -1.56 -1.49 -3.41
N GLN A 8 -2.30 -2.56 -3.74
CA GLN A 8 -1.69 -3.84 -4.08
C GLN A 8 -0.87 -3.78 -5.37
N HIS A 9 -1.35 -3.05 -6.38
CA HIS A 9 -0.59 -2.87 -7.62
C HIS A 9 0.65 -2.01 -7.40
N TYR A 10 0.53 -0.97 -6.57
CA TYR A 10 1.65 -0.13 -6.19
C TYR A 10 2.73 -0.93 -5.43
N ARG A 11 2.34 -1.78 -4.46
CA ARG A 11 3.28 -2.60 -3.68
C ARG A 11 3.97 -3.69 -4.48
N MET A 12 3.30 -4.23 -5.49
CA MET A 12 3.85 -5.29 -6.32
C MET A 12 4.64 -4.74 -7.52
N ASP A 13 4.84 -3.42 -7.60
CA ASP A 13 5.40 -2.71 -8.75
C ASP A 13 4.69 -3.10 -10.07
N TRP A 14 3.40 -3.40 -9.96
CA TRP A 14 2.56 -3.73 -11.11
C TRP A 14 2.05 -2.45 -11.78
N ARG A 15 1.61 -2.60 -13.02
CA ARG A 15 0.92 -1.53 -13.72
C ARG A 15 -0.29 -1.10 -12.91
N LEU A 16 -0.43 0.19 -12.65
CA LEU A 16 -1.57 0.73 -11.92
C LEU A 16 -2.89 0.34 -12.61
N PRO A 17 -3.93 0.03 -11.82
CA PRO A 17 -5.24 -0.30 -12.36
C PRO A 17 -5.81 0.87 -13.17
N HIS A 18 -6.46 0.56 -14.29
CA HIS A 18 -7.09 1.57 -15.11
C HIS A 18 -8.41 2.02 -14.47
N PHE A 19 -8.41 3.23 -13.93
CA PHE A 19 -9.60 3.87 -13.37
C PHE A 19 -10.07 5.01 -14.26
N SER A 20 -11.37 5.28 -14.24
CA SER A 20 -11.88 6.53 -14.80
C SER A 20 -11.26 7.72 -14.06
N PRO A 21 -11.06 8.88 -14.71
CA PRO A 21 -10.48 10.05 -14.08
C PRO A 21 -11.08 10.44 -12.71
N PRO A 22 -12.43 10.50 -12.53
CA PRO A 22 -13.00 10.83 -11.22
C PRO A 22 -12.73 9.77 -10.16
N LEU A 23 -12.65 8.49 -10.54
CA LEU A 23 -12.35 7.41 -9.61
C LEU A 23 -10.87 7.40 -9.20
N MET A 24 -9.97 7.76 -10.11
CA MET A 24 -8.56 7.96 -9.80
C MET A 24 -8.36 9.12 -8.82
N ALA A 25 -9.04 10.25 -9.05
CA ALA A 25 -9.01 11.41 -8.14
C ALA A 25 -9.51 11.03 -6.74
N ALA A 26 -10.67 10.38 -6.64
CA ALA A 26 -11.21 9.93 -5.36
C ALA A 26 -10.28 8.93 -4.64
N THR A 27 -9.57 8.08 -5.39
CA THR A 27 -8.57 7.17 -4.83
C THR A 27 -7.38 7.94 -4.27
N GLN A 28 -6.86 8.93 -4.98
CA GLN A 28 -5.76 9.78 -4.52
C GLN A 28 -6.16 10.63 -3.29
N ASP A 29 -7.35 11.22 -3.30
CA ASP A 29 -7.89 11.98 -2.16
C ASP A 29 -8.06 11.09 -0.92
N TYR A 30 -8.53 9.85 -1.11
CA TYR A 30 -8.62 8.89 -0.01
C TYR A 30 -7.23 8.57 0.56
N LEU A 31 -6.23 8.35 -0.29
CA LEU A 31 -4.86 8.03 0.11
C LEU A 31 -4.14 9.19 0.79
N ALA A 32 -4.48 10.43 0.43
CA ALA A 32 -3.98 11.62 1.13
C ALA A 32 -4.48 11.69 2.58
N HIS A 33 -5.70 11.24 2.85
CA HIS A 33 -6.29 11.21 4.20
C HIS A 33 -5.95 9.93 4.97
N THR A 34 -5.77 8.82 4.25
CA THR A 34 -5.48 7.50 4.82
C THR A 34 -4.17 7.00 4.23
N PRO A 35 -3.02 7.46 4.76
CA PRO A 35 -1.72 7.07 4.22
C PRO A 35 -1.56 5.56 4.33
N ILE A 36 -1.17 4.94 3.23
CA ILE A 36 -0.77 3.53 3.23
C ILE A 36 0.52 3.42 4.05
N PRO A 37 0.54 2.63 5.14
CA PRO A 37 1.77 2.39 5.87
C PRO A 37 2.79 1.76 4.94
N SER A 38 4.04 2.21 4.99
CA SER A 38 5.11 1.59 4.21
C SER A 38 5.23 0.10 4.57
N TYR A 39 5.68 -0.71 3.61
CA TYR A 39 5.89 -2.14 3.80
C TYR A 39 6.70 -2.46 5.07
N TYR A 40 7.74 -1.67 5.33
CA TYR A 40 8.61 -1.81 6.51
C TYR A 40 7.97 -1.38 7.83
N GLN A 41 6.88 -0.61 7.79
CA GLN A 41 6.12 -0.27 9.00
C GLN A 41 5.13 -1.38 9.39
N GLN A 42 4.75 -2.26 8.46
CA GLN A 42 3.73 -3.29 8.71
C GLN A 42 4.32 -4.66 9.03
N TYR A 43 5.56 -4.91 8.63
CA TYR A 43 6.21 -6.19 8.85
C TYR A 43 7.51 -5.99 9.64
N PRO A 44 7.80 -6.85 10.64
CA PRO A 44 9.08 -6.84 11.32
C PRO A 44 10.18 -7.04 10.29
N GLN A 45 11.25 -6.25 10.37
CA GLN A 45 12.40 -6.48 9.52
C GLN A 45 13.07 -7.80 9.95
N GLN A 46 13.86 -8.41 9.06
CA GLN A 46 14.52 -9.69 9.34
C GLN A 46 15.36 -9.65 10.64
N THR A 47 15.91 -8.48 10.98
CA THR A 47 16.60 -8.22 12.25
C THR A 47 15.67 -8.38 13.47
N ASP A 48 14.42 -7.90 13.37
CA ASP A 48 13.41 -8.03 14.43
C ASP A 48 12.92 -9.47 14.57
N LEU A 49 12.83 -10.21 13.46
CA LEU A 49 12.47 -11.63 13.47
C LEU A 49 13.57 -12.48 14.12
N THR A 50 14.84 -12.17 13.88
CA THR A 50 15.97 -12.94 14.42
C THR A 50 16.05 -12.85 15.94
N GLY A 51 15.73 -11.69 16.53
CA GLY A 51 15.67 -11.53 17.99
C GLY A 51 14.47 -12.21 18.65
N HIS A 52 13.43 -12.55 17.88
CA HIS A 52 12.21 -13.19 18.40
C HIS A 52 12.36 -14.70 18.63
N PHE A 53 13.34 -15.34 17.96
CA PHE A 53 13.59 -16.78 18.07
C PHE A 53 14.81 -17.14 18.96
N GLN A 54 15.33 -16.17 19.72
CA GLN A 54 16.42 -16.38 20.69
C GLN A 54 15.91 -16.66 22.11
#